data_AF-A0AAU4RW21-F1
#
_entry.id   AF-A0AAU4RW21-F1
#
_cell.length_a   1.000
_cell.length_b   1.000
_cell.length_c   1.000
_cell.angle_alpha   90.00
_cell.angle_beta   90.00
_cell.angle_gamma   90.00
#
_symmetry.space_group_name_H-M   'P 1'
#
loop_
_entity.id
_entity.type
_entity.pdbx_description
1 polymer ?
#
loop_
_entity_poly.entity_id
_entity_poly.type
_entity_poly.pdbx_seq_one_letter_code
_entity_poly.pdbx_strand_id
1 'polypeptide(L)'
;MNRRTVAKYARAACWQECVRRTPPRRPTSLDPYLEYLRQRWEEGEHTATVLHQEIAAKGYGRHYQRVKMAIAPLRRGLPIDTPRERPPSPRQVARWITTTPPKRGLHPTEALRRLLEHCPELDQTHPRRPTCGRTGDHHPRSAPASTKAASRT
;
A
#
# COMPACT_ATOMS: atom_id res chain seq x y z
N MET A 1 -10.95 -21.68 12.16
CA MET A 1 -10.82 -20.99 10.85
C MET A 1 -12.21 -20.66 10.31
N ASN A 2 -12.48 -19.45 9.82
CA ASN A 2 -13.84 -19.01 9.47
C ASN A 2 -14.28 -19.53 8.09
N ARG A 3 -15.45 -20.18 7.99
CA ARG A 3 -16.00 -20.77 6.75
C ARG A 3 -16.13 -19.77 5.59
N ARG A 4 -16.49 -18.51 5.87
CA ARG A 4 -16.56 -17.44 4.84
C ARG A 4 -15.20 -17.13 4.25
N THR A 5 -14.16 -17.18 5.08
CA THR A 5 -12.79 -16.97 4.67
C THR A 5 -12.30 -18.13 3.79
N VAL A 6 -12.54 -19.38 4.20
CA VAL A 6 -12.20 -20.58 3.41
C VAL A 6 -12.86 -20.54 2.03
N ALA A 7 -14.16 -20.26 1.98
CA ALA A 7 -14.91 -20.20 0.72
C ALA A 7 -14.49 -19.03 -0.19
N LYS A 8 -13.94 -17.94 0.36
CA LYS A 8 -13.37 -16.84 -0.42
C LYS A 8 -12.07 -17.27 -1.10
N TYR A 9 -11.16 -17.92 -0.36
CA TYR A 9 -9.88 -18.38 -0.92
C TYR A 9 -10.06 -19.54 -1.91
N ALA A 10 -10.99 -20.46 -1.65
CA ALA A 10 -11.26 -21.59 -2.55
C ALA A 10 -11.87 -21.18 -3.90
N ARG A 11 -12.54 -20.03 -3.98
CA ARG A 11 -13.13 -19.50 -5.22
C ARG A 11 -12.18 -18.58 -6.00
N ALA A 12 -11.04 -18.21 -5.42
CA ALA A 12 -10.12 -17.29 -6.07
C ALA A 12 -9.30 -18.05 -7.13
N ALA A 13 -9.35 -17.59 -8.38
CA ALA A 13 -8.59 -18.20 -9.47
C ALA A 13 -7.10 -17.86 -9.36
N CYS A 14 -6.78 -16.72 -8.75
CA CYS A 14 -5.41 -16.28 -8.54
C CYS A 14 -5.24 -15.61 -7.17
N TRP A 15 -4.00 -15.60 -6.67
CA TRP A 15 -3.69 -15.09 -5.33
C TRP A 15 -3.92 -13.56 -5.23
N GLN A 16 -3.93 -12.82 -6.35
CA GLN A 16 -4.24 -11.38 -6.43
C GLN A 16 -5.66 -11.05 -5.94
N GLU A 17 -6.64 -11.91 -6.22
CA GLU A 17 -8.04 -11.74 -5.77
C GLU A 17 -8.19 -11.87 -4.25
N CYS A 18 -7.20 -12.49 -3.62
CA CYS A 18 -7.14 -12.68 -2.19
C CYS A 18 -6.44 -11.53 -1.45
N VAL A 19 -5.74 -10.66 -2.17
CA VAL A 19 -5.05 -9.49 -1.58
C VAL A 19 -6.10 -8.51 -1.09
N ARG A 20 -6.06 -8.19 0.21
CA ARG A 20 -6.82 -7.06 0.75
C ARG A 20 -6.25 -5.78 0.16
N ARG A 21 -6.91 -5.23 -0.86
CA ARG A 21 -6.67 -3.85 -1.29
C ARG A 21 -7.09 -2.92 -0.14
N THR A 22 -6.22 -2.00 0.25
CA THR A 22 -6.63 -0.92 1.15
C THR A 22 -7.77 -0.18 0.45
N PRO A 23 -8.97 -0.09 1.06
CA PRO A 23 -10.05 0.63 0.42
C PRO A 23 -9.62 2.08 0.16
N PRO A 24 -9.88 2.62 -1.04
CA PRO A 24 -9.63 4.04 -1.29
C PRO A 24 -10.37 4.87 -0.25
N ARG A 25 -9.81 6.04 0.08
CA ARG A 25 -10.44 6.96 1.02
C ARG A 25 -11.85 7.28 0.52
N ARG A 26 -12.84 7.14 1.40
CA ARG A 26 -14.20 7.56 1.06
C ARG A 26 -14.19 9.07 0.82
N PRO A 27 -14.79 9.56 -0.29
CA PRO A 27 -14.92 10.99 -0.52
C PRO A 27 -15.65 11.61 0.66
N THR A 28 -15.12 12.71 1.19
CA THR A 28 -15.78 13.45 2.26
C THR A 28 -16.61 14.58 1.69
N SER A 29 -17.65 14.96 2.42
CA SER A 29 -18.52 16.10 2.10
C SER A 29 -17.78 17.44 1.94
N LEU A 30 -16.51 17.54 2.34
CA LEU A 30 -15.67 18.72 2.15
C LEU A 30 -14.91 18.70 0.83
N ASP A 31 -14.78 17.53 0.19
CA ASP A 31 -13.95 17.33 -1.01
C ASP A 31 -14.36 18.26 -2.18
N PRO A 32 -15.67 18.52 -2.44
CA PRO A 32 -16.08 19.47 -3.47
C PRO A 32 -15.66 20.92 -3.20
N TYR A 33 -15.42 21.28 -1.94
CA TYR A 33 -15.09 22.65 -1.52
C TYR A 33 -13.57 22.86 -1.35
N LEU A 34 -12.74 21.82 -1.47
CA LEU A 34 -11.29 21.93 -1.29
C LEU A 34 -10.64 22.87 -2.32
N GLU A 35 -11.13 22.84 -3.55
CA GLU A 35 -10.65 23.70 -4.63
C GLU A 35 -10.93 25.17 -4.31
N TYR A 36 -12.16 25.47 -3.88
CA TYR A 36 -12.55 26.82 -3.46
C TYR A 36 -11.72 27.32 -2.27
N LEU A 37 -11.47 26.46 -1.28
CA LEU A 37 -10.61 26.80 -0.13
C LEU A 37 -9.17 27.10 -0.54
N ARG A 38 -8.64 26.40 -1.56
CA ARG A 38 -7.30 26.68 -2.11
C ARG A 38 -7.27 28.03 -2.81
N GLN A 39 -8.25 28.32 -3.65
CA GLN A 39 -8.35 29.60 -4.35
C GLN A 39 -8.40 30.78 -3.37
N ARG A 40 -9.27 30.72 -2.35
CA ARG A 40 -9.37 31.79 -1.34
C ARG A 40 -8.09 31.94 -0.51
N TRP A 41 -7.36 30.85 -0.32
CA TRP A 41 -6.06 30.89 0.36
C TRP A 41 -5.00 31.63 -0.45
N GLU A 42 -4.97 31.43 -1.77
CA GLU A 42 -4.09 32.14 -2.70
C GLU A 42 -4.46 33.63 -2.83
N GLU A 43 -5.75 33.95 -2.74
CA GLU A 43 -6.26 35.33 -2.70
C GLU A 43 -5.92 36.07 -1.38
N GLY A 44 -5.36 35.38 -0.37
CA GLY A 44 -4.88 35.99 0.88
C GLY A 44 -5.80 35.80 2.09
N GLU A 45 -6.92 35.08 1.94
CA GLU A 45 -7.86 34.84 3.04
C GLU A 45 -7.51 33.58 3.83
N HIS A 46 -6.81 33.79 4.95
CA HIS A 46 -6.28 32.70 5.79
C HIS A 46 -7.14 32.38 7.02
N THR A 47 -8.28 33.05 7.13
CA THR A 47 -9.17 32.99 8.29
C THR A 47 -10.20 31.87 8.12
N ALA A 48 -10.02 30.78 8.88
CA ALA A 48 -10.88 29.60 8.78
C ALA A 48 -12.36 29.85 9.12
N THR A 49 -12.68 30.87 9.93
CA THR A 49 -14.08 31.23 10.26
C THR A 49 -14.77 31.88 9.07
N VAL A 50 -14.09 32.79 8.38
CA VAL A 50 -14.57 33.43 7.15
C VAL A 50 -14.79 32.37 6.07
N LEU A 51 -13.79 31.52 5.83
CA LEU A 51 -13.89 30.42 4.87
C LEU A 51 -15.03 29.45 5.19
N HIS A 52 -15.29 29.16 6.48
CA HIS A 52 -16.41 28.32 6.89
C HIS A 52 -17.77 28.98 6.60
N GLN A 53 -17.91 30.28 6.84
CA GLN A 53 -19.13 31.02 6.53
C GLN A 53 -19.38 31.09 5.02
N GLU A 54 -18.34 31.32 4.22
CA GLU A 54 -18.42 31.34 2.76
C GLU A 54 -18.89 29.99 2.19
N ILE A 55 -18.31 28.88 2.64
CA ILE A 55 -18.75 27.57 2.18
C ILE A 55 -20.12 27.19 2.76
N ALA A 56 -20.46 27.63 3.98
CA ALA A 56 -21.78 27.42 4.56
C ALA A 56 -22.87 28.10 3.73
N ALA A 57 -22.63 29.32 3.25
CA ALA A 57 -23.50 30.02 2.30
C ALA A 57 -23.63 29.26 0.96
N LYS A 58 -22.58 28.54 0.53
CA LYS A 58 -22.59 27.64 -0.64
C LYS A 58 -23.20 26.25 -0.36
N GLY A 59 -23.84 26.04 0.79
CA GLY A 59 -24.53 24.79 1.13
C GLY A 59 -23.73 23.80 1.99
N TYR A 60 -22.58 24.19 2.53
CA TYR A 60 -21.82 23.33 3.44
C TYR A 60 -22.40 23.33 4.86
N GLY A 61 -23.22 22.33 5.18
CA GLY A 61 -23.85 22.18 6.49
C GLY A 61 -23.03 21.49 7.58
N ARG A 62 -21.70 21.35 7.45
CA ARG A 62 -20.88 20.63 8.45
C ARG A 62 -20.02 21.53 9.32
N HIS A 63 -19.47 20.92 10.37
CA HIS A 63 -18.74 21.60 11.43
C HIS A 63 -17.50 22.36 10.94
N TYR A 64 -17.32 23.56 11.48
CA TYR A 64 -16.13 24.42 11.35
C TYR A 64 -14.81 23.66 11.52
N GLN A 65 -14.74 22.71 12.45
CA GLN A 65 -13.52 21.95 12.73
C GLN A 65 -13.00 21.18 11.51
N ARG A 66 -13.88 20.74 10.60
CA ARG A 66 -13.49 20.06 9.35
C ARG A 66 -12.76 21.00 8.41
N VAL A 67 -13.22 22.24 8.30
CA VAL A 67 -12.61 23.31 7.51
C VAL A 67 -11.26 23.69 8.11
N LYS A 68 -11.21 23.89 9.43
CA LYS A 68 -9.95 24.17 10.16
C LYS A 68 -8.89 23.09 9.92
N MET A 69 -9.28 21.81 9.98
CA MET A 69 -8.36 20.70 9.71
C MET A 69 -7.92 20.61 8.25
N ALA A 70 -8.79 20.99 7.30
CA ALA A 70 -8.44 20.99 5.88
C ALA A 70 -7.47 22.12 5.50
N ILE A 71 -7.53 23.24 6.19
CA ILE A 71 -6.65 24.41 5.97
C ILE A 71 -5.36 24.33 6.81
N ALA A 72 -5.32 23.51 7.85
CA ALA A 72 -4.12 23.34 8.68
C ALA A 72 -2.83 22.97 7.90
N PRO A 73 -2.88 22.15 6.82
CA PRO A 73 -1.73 21.94 5.93
C PRO A 73 -1.29 23.20 5.18
N LEU A 74 -2.23 23.99 4.66
CA LEU A 74 -1.92 25.25 3.94
C LEU A 74 -1.15 26.24 4.81
N ARG A 75 -1.50 26.30 6.11
CA ARG A 75 -0.77 27.11 7.10
C ARG A 75 0.69 26.70 7.28
N ARG A 76 1.03 25.46 6.96
CA ARG A 76 2.40 24.92 7.04
C ARG A 76 3.13 25.02 5.70
N GLY A 77 2.54 25.70 4.70
CA GLY A 77 3.06 25.72 3.33
C GLY A 77 2.93 24.37 2.62
N LEU A 78 2.13 23.44 3.16
CA LEU A 78 1.83 22.17 2.49
C LEU A 78 0.61 22.34 1.59
N PRO A 79 0.62 21.78 0.38
CA PRO A 79 -0.55 21.77 -0.49
C PRO A 79 -1.72 21.05 0.19
N ILE A 80 -2.96 21.51 -0.07
CA ILE A 80 -4.14 20.66 0.08
C ILE A 80 -4.06 19.65 -1.06
N ASP A 81 -3.22 18.64 -0.89
CA ASP A 81 -3.22 17.52 -1.82
C ASP A 81 -4.55 16.79 -1.68
N THR A 82 -5.13 16.55 -2.86
CA THR A 82 -6.11 15.51 -3.16
C THR A 82 -5.82 14.21 -2.39
N PRO A 83 -6.84 13.36 -2.19
CA PRO A 83 -6.88 12.35 -1.12
C PRO A 83 -5.57 11.57 -0.96
N ARG A 84 -4.70 12.02 -0.04
CA ARG A 84 -3.48 11.28 0.27
C ARG A 84 -3.86 9.88 0.71
N GLU A 85 -3.31 8.89 0.03
CA GLU A 85 -3.31 7.53 0.53
C GLU A 85 -2.76 7.58 1.94
N ARG A 86 -3.55 7.09 2.90
CA ARG A 86 -3.19 7.20 4.31
C ARG A 86 -1.84 6.50 4.49
N PRO A 87 -0.82 7.17 5.05
CA PRO A 87 0.46 6.52 5.26
C PRO A 87 0.24 5.25 6.09
N PRO A 88 0.99 4.17 5.79
CA PRO A 88 0.83 2.92 6.51
C PRO A 88 1.11 3.14 8.00
N SER A 89 0.24 2.62 8.87
CA SER A 89 0.46 2.74 10.32
C SER A 89 1.73 1.99 10.74
N PRO A 90 2.41 2.41 11.83
CA PRO A 90 3.60 1.72 12.32
C PRO A 90 3.38 0.21 12.54
N ARG A 91 2.19 -0.19 13.01
CA ARG A 91 1.80 -1.61 13.14
C ARG A 91 1.70 -2.33 11.81
N GLN A 92 1.23 -1.66 10.76
CA GLN A 92 1.18 -2.24 9.41
C GLN A 92 2.59 -2.43 8.85
N VAL A 93 3.47 -1.44 9.02
CA VAL A 93 4.88 -1.53 8.60
C VAL A 93 5.61 -2.63 9.36
N ALA A 94 5.49 -2.67 10.69
CA ALA A 94 6.04 -3.74 11.52
C ALA A 94 5.53 -5.12 11.09
N ARG A 95 4.22 -5.24 10.80
CA ARG A 95 3.65 -6.49 10.28
C ARG A 95 4.25 -6.86 8.93
N TRP A 96 4.48 -5.91 8.03
CA TRP A 96 5.15 -6.20 6.76
C TRP A 96 6.54 -6.76 7.03
N ILE A 97 7.35 -6.04 7.80
CA ILE A 97 8.72 -6.42 8.19
C ILE A 97 8.77 -7.85 8.76
N THR A 98 7.91 -8.17 9.75
CA THR A 98 7.94 -9.49 10.42
C THR A 98 7.26 -10.61 9.64
N THR A 99 6.48 -10.31 8.60
CA THR A 99 5.80 -11.34 7.78
C THR A 99 6.76 -11.88 6.72
N THR A 100 6.96 -13.20 6.69
CA THR A 100 7.81 -13.89 5.71
C THR A 100 7.38 -13.58 4.27
N PRO A 101 8.31 -13.31 3.33
CA PRO A 101 8.00 -12.88 1.96
C PRO A 101 6.92 -13.69 1.20
N PRO A 102 6.89 -15.04 1.21
CA PRO A 102 5.85 -15.81 0.52
C PRO A 102 4.44 -15.63 1.11
N LYS A 103 4.33 -15.12 2.35
CA LYS A 103 3.04 -14.82 3.00
C LYS A 103 2.66 -13.34 2.88
N ARG A 104 3.54 -12.51 2.31
CA ARG A 104 3.35 -11.07 2.10
C ARG A 104 2.81 -10.88 0.67
N GLY A 105 1.55 -10.47 0.52
CA GLY A 105 0.98 -10.20 -0.81
C GLY A 105 1.72 -9.08 -1.55
N LEU A 106 1.64 -9.02 -2.89
CA LEU A 106 2.45 -8.06 -3.69
C LEU A 106 2.30 -6.59 -3.27
N HIS A 107 1.09 -6.14 -2.94
CA HIS A 107 0.85 -4.74 -2.60
C HIS A 107 1.61 -4.30 -1.32
N PRO A 108 1.53 -5.06 -0.20
CA PRO A 108 2.44 -4.89 0.94
C PRO A 108 3.95 -4.98 0.62
N THR A 109 4.35 -5.84 -0.31
CA THR A 109 5.76 -6.03 -0.67
C THR A 109 6.31 -4.83 -1.43
N GLU A 110 5.56 -4.30 -2.39
CA GLU A 110 5.90 -3.10 -3.16
C GLU A 110 5.87 -1.84 -2.27
N ALA A 111 4.87 -1.72 -1.40
CA ALA A 111 4.80 -0.61 -0.44
C ALA A 111 5.98 -0.63 0.55
N LEU A 112 6.40 -1.81 1.01
CA LEU A 112 7.58 -1.94 1.87
C LEU A 112 8.87 -1.62 1.10
N ARG A 113 9.00 -2.07 -0.15
CA ARG A 113 10.17 -1.76 -0.99
C ARG A 113 10.36 -0.25 -1.14
N ARG A 114 9.30 0.47 -1.51
CA ARG A 114 9.32 1.94 -1.60
C ARG A 114 9.69 2.59 -0.27
N LEU A 115 9.21 2.05 0.86
CA LEU A 115 9.54 2.58 2.19
C LEU A 115 11.02 2.39 2.54
N LEU A 116 11.60 1.23 2.21
CA LEU A 116 13.03 0.95 2.44
C LEU A 116 13.94 1.81 1.55
N GLU A 117 13.52 2.13 0.33
CA GLU A 117 14.24 3.06 -0.57
C GLU A 117 14.33 4.48 -0.02
N HIS A 118 13.33 4.92 0.76
CA HIS A 118 13.32 6.26 1.37
C HIS A 118 14.00 6.31 2.76
N CYS A 119 14.25 5.16 3.38
CA CYS A 119 14.85 5.05 4.71
C CYS A 119 15.93 3.95 4.73
N PRO A 120 17.17 4.24 4.32
CA PRO A 120 18.24 3.26 4.20
C PRO A 120 18.64 2.64 5.55
N GLU A 121 18.42 3.33 6.67
CA GLU A 121 18.67 2.81 8.03
C GLU A 121 17.74 1.62 8.36
N LEU A 122 16.52 1.62 7.80
CA LEU A 122 15.58 0.51 7.94
C LEU A 122 15.92 -0.66 7.02
N ASP A 123 16.53 -0.43 5.84
CA ASP A 123 16.97 -1.50 4.94
C ASP A 123 18.17 -2.27 5.52
N GLN A 124 19.07 -1.57 6.22
CA GLN A 124 20.23 -2.19 6.88
C GLN A 124 19.84 -3.12 8.03
N THR A 125 18.77 -2.79 8.76
CA THR A 125 18.31 -3.56 9.93
C THR A 125 17.30 -4.64 9.58
N HIS A 126 16.63 -4.53 8.41
CA HIS A 126 15.71 -5.56 7.92
C HIS A 126 16.50 -6.69 7.23
N PRO A 127 16.54 -7.92 7.79
CA PRO A 127 17.24 -9.02 7.13
C PRO A 127 16.54 -9.35 5.81
N ARG A 128 17.18 -9.01 4.67
CA ARG A 128 16.82 -9.55 3.35
C ARG A 128 17.13 -11.03 3.37
N ARG A 129 16.20 -11.84 3.88
CA ARG A 129 16.28 -13.29 3.71
C ARG A 129 16.30 -13.54 2.20
N PRO A 130 17.35 -14.18 1.65
CA PRO A 130 17.38 -14.46 0.23
C PRO A 130 16.11 -15.24 -0.11
N THR A 131 15.35 -14.71 -1.06
CA THR A 131 14.27 -15.48 -1.67
C THR A 131 14.94 -16.73 -2.20
N CYS A 132 14.63 -17.89 -1.62
CA CYS A 132 15.05 -19.18 -2.15
C CYS A 132 14.58 -19.21 -3.60
N GLY A 133 15.51 -18.90 -4.52
CA GLY A 133 15.35 -19.18 -5.93
C GLY A 133 15.17 -20.68 -6.00
N ARG A 134 13.96 -21.10 -6.34
CA ARG A 134 13.70 -22.47 -6.75
C ARG A 134 14.43 -22.65 -8.08
N THR A 135 15.73 -22.90 -8.03
CA THR A 135 16.45 -23.47 -9.17
C THR A 135 15.84 -24.84 -9.37
N GLY A 136 15.01 -24.95 -10.41
CA GLY A 136 14.65 -26.25 -10.94
C GLY A 136 15.92 -26.85 -11.51
N ASP A 137 16.65 -27.60 -10.70
CA ASP A 137 17.70 -28.49 -11.17
C ASP A 137 17.01 -29.60 -11.98
N HIS A 138 16.83 -29.35 -13.27
CA HIS A 138 16.64 -30.40 -14.25
C HIS A 138 17.93 -31.21 -14.32
N HIS A 139 17.99 -32.27 -13.52
CA HIS A 139 19.01 -33.30 -13.62
C HIS A 139 18.80 -34.06 -14.96
N PRO A 140 19.70 -33.98 -15.95
CA PRO A 140 19.60 -34.86 -17.11
C PRO A 140 19.89 -36.29 -16.64
N ARG A 141 18.89 -37.14 -16.84
CA ARG A 141 18.90 -38.58 -16.55
C ARG A 141 20.01 -39.24 -17.38
N SER A 142 21.19 -39.46 -16.78
CA SER A 142 22.26 -40.24 -17.38
C SER A 142 21.76 -41.67 -17.66
N ALA A 143 21.79 -42.06 -18.94
CA ALA A 143 21.51 -43.43 -19.36
C ALA A 143 22.65 -44.36 -18.91
N PRO A 144 22.37 -45.59 -18.43
CA PRO A 144 23.42 -46.55 -18.12
C PRO A 144 24.00 -47.14 -19.40
N ALA A 145 25.33 -47.06 -19.54
CA ALA A 145 26.10 -47.81 -20.51
C ALA A 145 26.02 -49.31 -20.16
N SER A 146 25.29 -50.08 -20.96
CA SER A 146 25.35 -51.54 -20.91
C SER A 146 26.70 -52.02 -21.42
N THR A 147 27.51 -52.49 -20.48
CA THR A 147 28.63 -53.39 -20.70
C THR A 147 28.07 -54.73 -21.18
N LYS A 148 28.53 -55.23 -22.33
CA LYS A 148 28.53 -56.67 -22.57
C LYS A 148 29.83 -57.07 -23.26
N ALA A 149 30.76 -57.52 -22.43
CA ALA A 149 31.83 -58.40 -22.85
C ALA A 149 31.21 -59.72 -23.37
N ALA A 150 31.67 -60.17 -24.52
CA ALA A 150 31.50 -61.54 -24.97
C ALA A 150 32.88 -62.04 -25.41
N SER A 151 33.47 -62.85 -24.56
CA SER A 151 34.66 -63.65 -24.83
C SER A 151 34.20 -65.03 -25.35
N ARG A 152 35.09 -65.66 -26.14
CA ARG A 152 35.12 -67.09 -26.55
C ARG A 152 34.30 -67.38 -27.82
N THR A 153 34.86 -67.94 -28.89
CA THR A 153 35.86 -69.04 -28.99
C THR A 153 36.69 -68.88 -30.26
#